data_AF-A0A510PQP3-F1
#
_entry.id   AF-A0A510PQP3-F1
#
_cell.length_a   1.000
_cell.length_b   1.000
_cell.length_c   1.000
_cell.angle_alpha   90.00
_cell.angle_beta   90.00
_cell.angle_gamma   90.00
#
_symmetry.space_group_name_H-M   'P 1'
#
loop_
_entity.id
_entity.type
_entity.pdbx_description
1 polymer ?
#
loop_
_entity_poly.entity_id
_entity_poly.type
_entity_poly.pdbx_seq_one_letter_code
_entity_poly.pdbx_strand_id
1 'polypeptide(L)'
;MNSTLLPILPAVYDILFDFAQSDDFWANLETAFGTSYDVVKATQLRQQWQSRDFSQLPPITVKNLGNSGIFGAYSSSTNRIYISQALIDSGDATTLKAVLLEEIGHFIDAQINSSDTPGDEGQLFSALVRGEALTGEQIAAIRGENDAATITVDGQAISVEMAFSGAINFTKAQALNLDTAQASDNYVDANVSEIAQSNTDGTFSIKSFTPGGGYGVGVNNYRYE
;
A
#
# COMPACT_ATOMS: atom_id res chain seq x y z
N MET A 1 -9.46 -9.54 19.23
CA MET A 1 -9.56 -8.36 18.34
C MET A 1 -9.23 -7.13 19.15
N ASN A 2 -8.28 -6.29 18.70
CA ASN A 2 -7.90 -5.05 19.37
C ASN A 2 -9.08 -4.07 19.38
N SER A 3 -9.32 -3.39 20.51
CA SER A 3 -10.47 -2.49 20.72
C SER A 3 -10.59 -1.36 19.68
N THR A 4 -9.49 -0.99 19.03
CA THR A 4 -9.41 0.07 18.01
C THR A 4 -9.94 -0.38 16.64
N LEU A 5 -9.93 -1.68 16.32
CA LEU A 5 -10.44 -2.19 15.03
C LEU A 5 -11.96 -2.32 15.00
N LEU A 6 -12.58 -2.67 16.13
CA LEU A 6 -14.03 -2.86 16.20
C LEU A 6 -14.86 -1.63 15.76
N PRO A 7 -14.51 -0.39 16.14
CA PRO A 7 -15.27 0.78 15.70
C PRO A 7 -14.97 1.20 14.25
N ILE A 8 -13.84 0.83 13.65
CA ILE A 8 -13.49 1.29 12.29
C ILE A 8 -14.12 0.42 11.19
N LEU A 9 -14.32 -0.88 11.44
CA LEU A 9 -14.83 -1.81 10.42
C LEU A 9 -16.21 -1.42 9.86
N PRO A 10 -17.20 -0.98 10.67
CA PRO A 10 -18.46 -0.50 10.11
C PRO A 10 -18.28 0.65 9.11
N ALA A 11 -17.35 1.58 9.37
CA ALA A 11 -17.09 2.69 8.46
C ALA A 11 -16.40 2.24 7.16
N VAL A 12 -15.51 1.25 7.21
CA VAL A 12 -14.93 0.62 6.01
C VAL A 12 -16.02 -0.07 5.20
N TYR A 13 -16.91 -0.80 5.87
CA TYR A 13 -18.03 -1.50 5.21
C TYR A 13 -19.05 -0.55 4.59
N ASP A 14 -19.32 0.60 5.22
CA ASP A 14 -20.17 1.63 4.63
C ASP A 14 -19.56 2.19 3.34
N ILE A 15 -18.24 2.43 3.31
CA ILE A 15 -17.55 2.87 2.08
C ILE A 15 -17.67 1.82 0.97
N LEU A 16 -17.43 0.54 1.28
CA LEU A 16 -17.55 -0.54 0.30
C LEU A 16 -19.00 -0.74 -0.17
N PHE A 17 -19.96 -0.61 0.73
CA PHE A 17 -21.39 -0.64 0.41
C PHE A 17 -21.74 0.49 -0.56
N ASP A 18 -21.39 1.74 -0.24
CA ASP A 18 -21.66 2.91 -1.07
C ASP A 18 -20.96 2.80 -2.43
N PHE A 19 -19.71 2.34 -2.44
CA PHE A 19 -18.97 2.07 -3.66
C PHE A 19 -19.69 1.05 -4.57
N ALA A 20 -20.21 -0.03 -4.00
CA ALA A 20 -20.95 -1.04 -4.75
C ALA A 20 -22.28 -0.53 -5.33
N GLN A 21 -22.86 0.52 -4.73
CA GLN A 21 -24.03 1.22 -5.29
C GLN A 21 -23.67 2.23 -6.39
N SER A 22 -22.42 2.69 -6.44
CA SER A 22 -22.00 3.77 -7.33
C SER A 22 -22.14 3.41 -8.81
N ASP A 23 -22.52 4.41 -9.62
CA ASP A 23 -22.46 4.34 -11.08
C ASP A 23 -21.01 4.24 -11.58
N ASP A 24 -20.06 4.78 -10.81
CA ASP A 24 -18.63 4.76 -11.11
C ASP A 24 -17.94 3.43 -10.75
N PHE A 25 -18.67 2.44 -10.21
CA PHE A 25 -18.12 1.17 -9.77
C PHE A 25 -17.21 0.53 -10.83
N TRP A 26 -17.69 0.43 -12.07
CA TRP A 26 -16.94 -0.21 -13.15
C TRP A 26 -15.75 0.60 -13.61
N ALA A 27 -15.88 1.93 -13.69
CA ALA A 27 -14.80 2.82 -14.09
C ALA A 27 -13.66 2.82 -13.06
N ASN A 28 -14.00 2.78 -11.77
CA ASN A 28 -13.02 2.70 -10.69
C ASN A 28 -12.34 1.33 -10.63
N LEU A 29 -13.08 0.23 -10.85
CA LEU A 29 -12.47 -1.10 -11.00
C LEU A 29 -11.48 -1.14 -12.17
N GLU A 30 -11.86 -0.59 -13.32
CA GLU A 30 -10.97 -0.52 -14.49
C GLU A 30 -9.72 0.33 -14.21
N THR A 31 -9.89 1.42 -13.47
CA THR A 31 -8.78 2.31 -13.11
C THR A 31 -7.79 1.62 -12.16
N ALA A 32 -8.28 0.90 -11.16
CA ALA A 32 -7.44 0.18 -10.21
C ALA A 32 -6.85 -1.11 -10.82
N PHE A 33 -7.70 -2.01 -11.32
CA PHE A 33 -7.34 -3.41 -11.61
C PHE A 33 -7.18 -3.72 -13.11
N GLY A 34 -7.22 -2.70 -13.96
CA GLY A 34 -7.14 -2.84 -15.42
C GLY A 34 -8.42 -3.37 -16.07
N THR A 35 -8.35 -3.76 -17.35
CA THR A 35 -9.52 -4.14 -18.17
C THR A 35 -9.73 -5.64 -18.35
N SER A 36 -8.79 -6.46 -17.89
CA SER A 36 -8.76 -7.91 -18.17
C SER A 36 -9.24 -8.78 -17.00
N TYR A 37 -9.75 -8.16 -15.93
CA TYR A 37 -10.28 -8.90 -14.78
C TYR A 37 -11.53 -9.71 -15.13
N ASP A 38 -11.79 -10.74 -14.33
CA ASP A 38 -12.99 -11.57 -14.42
C ASP A 38 -14.23 -10.77 -13.98
N VAL A 39 -14.97 -10.26 -14.97
CA VAL A 39 -16.20 -9.48 -14.77
C VAL A 39 -17.27 -10.25 -14.00
N VAL A 40 -17.31 -11.59 -14.09
CA VAL A 40 -18.28 -12.40 -13.36
C VAL A 40 -17.96 -12.36 -11.86
N LYS A 41 -16.69 -12.55 -11.48
CA LYS A 41 -16.26 -12.44 -10.08
C LYS A 41 -16.43 -11.02 -9.54
N ALA A 42 -16.10 -10.00 -10.32
CA ALA A 42 -16.33 -8.61 -9.95
C ALA A 42 -17.82 -8.31 -9.72
N THR A 43 -18.71 -8.87 -10.56
CA THR A 43 -20.17 -8.76 -10.39
C THR A 43 -20.64 -9.42 -9.10
N GLN A 44 -20.10 -10.60 -8.77
CA GLN A 44 -20.44 -11.31 -7.53
C GLN A 44 -20.01 -10.51 -6.29
N LEU A 45 -18.78 -9.98 -6.27
CA LEU A 45 -18.29 -9.10 -5.22
C LEU A 45 -19.21 -7.88 -5.04
N ARG A 46 -19.59 -7.22 -6.14
CA ARG A 46 -20.53 -6.09 -6.11
C ARG A 46 -21.86 -6.48 -5.47
N GLN A 47 -22.47 -7.59 -5.88
CA GLN A 47 -23.77 -8.04 -5.35
C GLN A 47 -23.71 -8.35 -3.86
N GLN A 48 -22.64 -8.98 -3.39
CA GLN A 48 -22.41 -9.25 -1.97
C GLN A 48 -22.38 -7.93 -1.18
N TRP A 49 -21.55 -6.97 -1.61
CA TRP A 49 -21.43 -5.68 -0.93
C TRP A 49 -22.72 -4.85 -0.99
N GLN A 50 -23.47 -4.89 -2.09
CA GLN A 50 -24.78 -4.25 -2.20
C GLN A 50 -25.79 -4.81 -1.18
N SER A 51 -25.62 -6.06 -0.75
CA SER A 51 -26.43 -6.69 0.30
C SER A 51 -25.86 -6.55 1.72
N ARG A 52 -24.76 -5.78 1.87
CA ARG A 52 -23.96 -5.68 3.10
C ARG A 52 -23.38 -7.02 3.58
N ASP A 53 -23.16 -7.93 2.64
CA ASP A 53 -22.41 -9.17 2.89
C ASP A 53 -20.92 -8.92 2.63
N PHE A 54 -20.17 -8.92 3.74
CA PHE A 54 -18.71 -8.76 3.78
C PHE A 54 -18.02 -10.01 4.32
N SER A 55 -18.73 -11.15 4.38
CA SER A 55 -18.22 -12.41 4.96
C SER A 55 -17.06 -13.03 4.17
N GLN A 56 -16.89 -12.63 2.92
CA GLN A 56 -15.80 -12.99 2.01
C GLN A 56 -14.50 -12.22 2.28
N LEU A 57 -14.53 -11.10 3.01
CA LEU A 57 -13.34 -10.31 3.27
C LEU A 57 -12.32 -11.11 4.12
N PRO A 58 -11.01 -10.94 3.88
CA PRO A 58 -10.00 -11.67 4.63
C PRO A 58 -10.04 -11.37 6.14
N PRO A 59 -9.69 -12.34 7.00
CA PRO A 59 -9.47 -12.06 8.41
C PRO A 59 -8.34 -11.03 8.61
N ILE A 60 -8.52 -10.16 9.59
CA ILE A 60 -7.54 -9.12 9.94
C ILE A 60 -6.75 -9.55 11.17
N THR A 61 -5.43 -9.48 11.09
CA THR A 61 -4.51 -9.77 12.19
C THR A 61 -3.65 -8.56 12.49
N VAL A 62 -3.60 -8.11 13.75
CA VAL A 62 -2.64 -7.07 14.16
C VAL A 62 -1.32 -7.73 14.54
N LYS A 63 -0.20 -7.30 13.93
CA LYS A 63 1.15 -7.78 14.26
C LYS A 63 2.17 -6.63 14.24
N ASN A 64 3.30 -6.85 14.92
CA ASN A 64 4.49 -6.04 14.70
C ASN A 64 5.12 -6.48 13.38
N LEU A 65 5.09 -5.62 12.36
CA LEU A 65 5.62 -5.93 11.03
C LEU A 65 7.12 -5.67 10.87
N GLY A 66 7.83 -5.44 11.99
CA GLY A 66 9.29 -5.32 12.05
C GLY A 66 9.87 -3.97 11.58
N ASN A 67 9.34 -3.40 10.49
CA ASN A 67 9.87 -2.16 9.91
C ASN A 67 9.03 -0.93 10.29
N SER A 68 9.70 0.17 10.64
CA SER A 68 9.06 1.48 10.76
C SER A 68 8.62 1.97 9.37
N GLY A 69 7.31 2.01 9.13
CA GLY A 69 6.74 2.55 7.89
C GLY A 69 5.81 1.60 7.14
N ILE A 70 5.79 0.30 7.48
CA ILE A 70 4.77 -0.63 6.96
C ILE A 70 3.55 -0.55 7.87
N PHE A 71 2.41 -0.19 7.29
CA PHE A 71 1.16 0.06 8.00
C PHE A 71 0.13 -1.06 7.80
N GLY A 72 0.10 -1.65 6.61
CA GLY A 72 -0.66 -2.83 6.29
C GLY A 72 0.18 -3.83 5.48
N ALA A 73 -0.34 -5.06 5.37
CA ALA A 73 0.11 -6.01 4.37
C ALA A 73 -1.00 -7.02 4.06
N TYR A 74 -1.12 -7.44 2.81
CA TYR A 74 -2.05 -8.48 2.38
C TYR A 74 -1.26 -9.65 1.83
N SER A 75 -1.64 -10.87 2.22
CA SER A 75 -1.07 -12.09 1.66
C SER A 75 -2.13 -12.90 0.96
N SER A 76 -2.06 -12.95 -0.37
CA SER A 76 -2.89 -13.84 -1.19
C SER A 76 -2.68 -15.33 -0.83
N SER A 77 -1.46 -15.74 -0.51
CA SER A 77 -1.12 -17.13 -0.14
C SER A 77 -1.79 -17.63 1.14
N THR A 78 -2.10 -16.73 2.07
CA THR A 78 -2.79 -17.08 3.33
C THR A 78 -4.15 -16.42 3.47
N ASN A 79 -4.61 -15.72 2.43
CA ASN A 79 -5.80 -14.89 2.37
C ASN A 79 -6.02 -14.10 3.67
N ARG A 80 -5.14 -13.15 3.96
CA ARG A 80 -5.13 -12.46 5.26
C ARG A 80 -4.54 -11.06 5.17
N ILE A 81 -5.21 -10.16 5.87
CA ILE A 81 -4.77 -8.78 6.08
C ILE A 81 -4.00 -8.71 7.40
N TYR A 82 -2.84 -8.09 7.37
CA TYR A 82 -2.05 -7.74 8.53
C TYR A 82 -2.05 -6.24 8.72
N ILE A 83 -2.28 -5.79 9.94
CA ILE A 83 -2.19 -4.38 10.29
C ILE A 83 -1.07 -4.19 11.30
N SER A 84 -0.24 -3.17 11.09
CA SER A 84 0.84 -2.88 12.01
C SER A 84 0.29 -2.47 13.39
N GLN A 85 0.89 -3.02 14.46
CA GLN A 85 0.57 -2.59 15.82
C GLN A 85 0.85 -1.08 16.00
N ALA A 86 1.89 -0.55 15.35
CA ALA A 86 2.23 0.87 15.39
C ALA A 86 1.10 1.76 14.87
N LEU A 87 0.40 1.36 13.81
CA LEU A 87 -0.77 2.09 13.30
C LEU A 87 -1.97 1.97 14.24
N ILE A 88 -2.15 0.83 14.90
CA ILE A 88 -3.19 0.67 15.92
C ILE A 88 -2.91 1.59 17.12
N ASP A 89 -1.66 1.66 17.55
CA ASP A 89 -1.22 2.43 18.71
C ASP A 89 -1.22 3.94 18.45
N SER A 90 -1.06 4.37 17.19
CA SER A 90 -1.15 5.79 16.82
C SER A 90 -2.56 6.36 17.01
N GLY A 91 -3.59 5.52 16.95
CA GLY A 91 -4.99 5.93 17.01
C GLY A 91 -5.46 6.73 15.78
N ASP A 92 -4.68 6.75 14.70
CA ASP A 92 -5.03 7.45 13.47
C ASP A 92 -6.08 6.64 12.68
N ALA A 93 -7.34 6.91 13.00
CA ALA A 93 -8.48 6.27 12.34
C ALA A 93 -8.59 6.58 10.84
N THR A 94 -8.05 7.72 10.39
CA THR A 94 -8.08 8.09 8.97
C THR A 94 -7.11 7.21 8.19
N THR A 95 -5.86 7.14 8.66
CA THR A 95 -4.83 6.29 8.04
C THR A 95 -5.20 4.81 8.14
N LEU A 96 -5.69 4.35 9.29
CA LEU A 96 -6.14 2.96 9.45
C LEU A 96 -7.23 2.57 8.45
N LYS A 97 -8.16 3.49 8.15
CA LYS A 97 -9.22 3.24 7.18
C LYS A 97 -8.67 3.17 5.75
N ALA A 98 -7.77 4.09 5.39
CA ALA A 98 -7.12 4.09 4.08
C ALA A 98 -6.33 2.80 3.85
N VAL A 99 -5.53 2.39 4.83
CA VAL A 99 -4.76 1.14 4.81
C VAL A 99 -5.69 -0.08 4.71
N LEU A 100 -6.76 -0.15 5.52
CA LEU A 100 -7.70 -1.28 5.41
C LEU A 100 -8.35 -1.38 4.03
N LEU A 101 -8.70 -0.26 3.40
CA LEU A 101 -9.26 -0.25 2.06
C LEU A 101 -8.24 -0.66 1.00
N GLU A 102 -6.98 -0.28 1.19
CA GLU A 102 -5.85 -0.67 0.33
C GLU A 102 -5.61 -2.17 0.36
N GLU A 103 -5.53 -2.75 1.55
CA GLU A 103 -5.39 -4.20 1.73
C GLU A 103 -6.61 -5.00 1.23
N ILE A 104 -7.80 -4.38 1.26
CA ILE A 104 -8.99 -4.95 0.62
C ILE A 104 -8.89 -4.86 -0.91
N GLY A 105 -8.24 -3.83 -1.44
CA GLY A 105 -7.93 -3.67 -2.86
C GLY A 105 -7.07 -4.82 -3.38
N HIS A 106 -5.93 -5.11 -2.74
CA HIS A 106 -5.09 -6.26 -3.09
C HIS A 106 -5.84 -7.61 -3.00
N PHE A 107 -6.73 -7.75 -2.00
CA PHE A 107 -7.62 -8.91 -1.94
C PHE A 107 -8.53 -9.02 -3.16
N ILE A 108 -9.16 -7.93 -3.59
CA ILE A 108 -10.02 -7.91 -4.77
C ILE A 108 -9.21 -8.30 -6.00
N ASP A 109 -8.04 -7.70 -6.21
CA ASP A 109 -7.16 -8.00 -7.34
C ASP A 109 -6.88 -9.50 -7.43
N ALA A 110 -6.42 -10.09 -6.32
CA ALA A 110 -6.17 -11.52 -6.22
C ALA A 110 -7.41 -12.41 -6.44
N GLN A 111 -8.63 -11.89 -6.27
CA GLN A 111 -9.85 -12.62 -6.60
C GLN A 111 -10.19 -12.54 -8.09
N ILE A 112 -10.12 -11.34 -8.68
CA ILE A 112 -10.69 -11.04 -9.99
C ILE A 112 -9.67 -11.18 -11.13
N ASN A 113 -8.38 -11.00 -10.84
CA ASN A 113 -7.31 -11.18 -11.81
C ASN A 113 -6.63 -12.55 -11.66
N SER A 114 -6.05 -13.04 -12.75
CA SER A 114 -5.30 -14.31 -12.75
C SER A 114 -3.86 -14.17 -12.26
N SER A 115 -3.38 -12.94 -12.24
CA SER A 115 -2.06 -12.52 -11.79
C SER A 115 -2.20 -11.11 -11.23
N ASP A 116 -1.32 -10.79 -10.30
CA ASP A 116 -1.09 -9.47 -9.75
C ASP A 116 -1.15 -8.36 -10.80
N THR A 117 -1.91 -7.30 -10.52
CA THR A 117 -1.91 -6.09 -11.34
C THR A 117 -0.61 -5.30 -11.07
N PRO A 118 0.19 -4.91 -12.08
CA PRO A 118 1.40 -4.15 -11.82
C PRO A 118 1.15 -2.78 -11.17
N GLY A 119 1.95 -2.46 -10.15
CA GLY A 119 1.85 -1.21 -9.39
C GLY A 119 1.30 -1.49 -8.00
N ASP A 120 0.74 -0.46 -7.37
CA ASP A 120 -0.03 -0.60 -6.13
C ASP A 120 -1.53 -0.33 -6.42
N GLU A 121 -2.21 -1.34 -6.98
CA GLU A 121 -3.63 -1.26 -7.30
C GLU A 121 -4.52 -1.20 -6.05
N GLY A 122 -4.03 -1.72 -4.92
CA GLY A 122 -4.62 -1.54 -3.61
C GLY A 122 -4.75 -0.05 -3.26
N GLN A 123 -3.67 0.71 -3.41
CA GLN A 123 -3.63 2.14 -3.09
C GLN A 123 -4.55 2.93 -4.03
N LEU A 124 -4.54 2.59 -5.34
CA LEU A 124 -5.50 3.17 -6.30
C LEU A 124 -6.93 2.91 -5.87
N PHE A 125 -7.27 1.66 -5.55
CA PHE A 125 -8.60 1.29 -5.09
C PHE A 125 -8.99 2.08 -3.84
N SER A 126 -8.12 2.14 -2.83
CA SER A 126 -8.34 2.89 -1.59
C SER A 126 -8.63 4.37 -1.83
N ALA A 127 -7.84 5.03 -2.68
CA ALA A 127 -8.05 6.44 -3.03
C ALA A 127 -9.41 6.66 -3.73
N LEU A 128 -9.74 5.81 -4.72
CA LEU A 128 -10.96 5.91 -5.51
C LEU A 128 -12.23 5.73 -4.65
N VAL A 129 -12.28 4.72 -3.78
CA VAL A 129 -13.45 4.46 -2.94
C VAL A 129 -13.59 5.47 -1.79
N ARG A 130 -12.50 6.15 -1.41
CA ARG A 130 -12.53 7.30 -0.49
C ARG A 130 -12.91 8.62 -1.19
N GLY A 131 -13.11 8.61 -2.51
CA GLY A 131 -13.48 9.77 -3.30
C GLY A 131 -12.34 10.77 -3.50
N GLU A 132 -11.09 10.31 -3.41
CA GLU A 132 -9.93 11.17 -3.68
C GLU A 132 -9.81 11.46 -5.18
N ALA A 133 -9.56 12.72 -5.51
CA ALA A 133 -9.32 13.14 -6.88
C ALA A 133 -7.83 12.95 -7.21
N LEU A 134 -7.51 11.89 -7.95
CA LEU A 134 -6.16 11.63 -8.42
C LEU A 134 -5.92 12.29 -9.79
N THR A 135 -4.77 12.94 -9.97
CA THR A 135 -4.33 13.38 -11.29
C THR A 135 -3.80 12.21 -12.11
N GLY A 136 -3.69 12.38 -13.42
CA GLY A 136 -3.09 11.36 -14.29
C GLY A 136 -1.64 11.02 -13.90
N GLU A 137 -0.89 12.00 -13.41
CA GLU A 137 0.48 11.81 -12.90
C GLU A 137 0.50 10.99 -11.61
N GLN A 138 -0.45 11.22 -10.69
CA GLN A 138 -0.56 10.43 -9.46
C GLN A 138 -0.93 8.98 -9.78
N ILE A 139 -1.90 8.76 -10.66
CA ILE A 139 -2.26 7.40 -11.11
C ILE A 139 -1.06 6.71 -11.77
N ALA A 140 -0.32 7.43 -12.62
CA ALA A 140 0.88 6.89 -13.27
C ALA A 140 2.01 6.58 -12.29
N ALA A 141 2.16 7.38 -11.23
CA ALA A 141 3.13 7.13 -10.17
C ALA A 141 2.78 5.84 -9.41
N ILE A 142 1.53 5.71 -8.95
CA ILE A 142 1.06 4.54 -8.20
C ILE A 142 1.18 3.25 -9.03
N ARG A 143 0.86 3.30 -10.34
CA ARG A 143 1.06 2.16 -11.26
C ARG A 143 2.52 1.77 -11.49
N GLY A 144 3.46 2.61 -11.06
CA GLY A 144 4.90 2.35 -11.12
C GLY A 144 5.49 1.93 -9.77
N GLU A 145 4.69 1.87 -8.71
CA GLU A 145 5.15 1.45 -7.38
C GLU A 145 5.42 -0.06 -7.33
N ASN A 146 6.22 -0.46 -6.35
CA ASN A 146 6.49 -1.86 -6.06
C ASN A 146 6.35 -2.05 -4.55
N ASP A 147 5.21 -2.59 -4.17
CA ASP A 147 4.75 -2.86 -2.81
C ASP A 147 4.96 -4.33 -2.40
N ALA A 148 5.40 -5.17 -3.33
CA ALA A 148 5.74 -6.57 -3.08
C ALA A 148 6.90 -6.71 -2.08
N ALA A 149 6.67 -7.50 -1.03
CA ALA A 149 7.66 -7.76 0.01
C ALA A 149 7.46 -9.12 0.70
N THR A 150 8.24 -9.34 1.75
CA THR A 150 8.15 -10.52 2.60
C THR A 150 8.16 -10.09 4.06
N ILE A 151 7.15 -10.54 4.80
CA ILE A 151 7.06 -10.37 6.25
C ILE A 151 7.34 -11.69 6.96
N THR A 152 7.80 -11.63 8.21
CA THR A 152 7.95 -12.82 9.06
C THR A 152 6.76 -12.93 10.01
N VAL A 153 6.04 -14.04 9.94
CA VAL A 153 4.88 -14.33 10.79
C VAL A 153 5.10 -15.69 11.44
N ASP A 154 5.22 -15.70 12.76
CA ASP A 154 5.44 -16.92 13.55
C ASP A 154 6.66 -17.74 13.07
N GLY A 155 7.71 -17.03 12.65
CA GLY A 155 8.97 -17.62 12.15
C GLY A 155 8.94 -18.05 10.69
N GLN A 156 7.83 -17.85 9.97
CA GLN A 156 7.70 -18.15 8.54
C GLN A 156 7.75 -16.87 7.70
N ALA A 157 8.52 -16.91 6.61
CA ALA A 157 8.52 -15.88 5.58
C ALA A 157 7.24 -15.99 4.74
N ILE A 158 6.49 -14.90 4.63
CA ILE A 158 5.23 -14.82 3.89
C ILE A 158 5.34 -13.67 2.89
N SER A 159 5.10 -13.95 1.61
CA SER A 159 4.98 -12.94 0.57
C SER A 159 3.71 -12.12 0.74
N VAL A 160 3.84 -10.82 0.58
CA VAL A 160 2.80 -9.83 0.77
C VAL A 160 2.92 -8.67 -0.21
N GLU A 161 1.81 -8.00 -0.42
CA GLU A 161 1.69 -6.61 -0.89
C GLU A 161 1.55 -5.71 0.34
N MET A 162 2.03 -4.47 0.31
CA MET A 162 2.18 -3.66 1.53
C MET A 162 1.66 -2.24 1.39
N ALA A 163 0.77 -1.87 2.29
CA ALA A 163 0.49 -0.47 2.53
C ALA A 163 1.57 0.20 3.38
N PHE A 164 2.18 1.26 2.83
CA PHE A 164 3.13 2.10 3.56
C PHE A 164 2.43 3.28 4.23
N SER A 165 3.11 3.89 5.22
CA SER A 165 2.74 5.24 5.66
C SER A 165 2.90 6.17 4.46
N GLY A 166 1.79 6.58 3.84
CA GLY A 166 1.77 7.35 2.60
C GLY A 166 2.80 8.48 2.57
N ALA A 167 3.38 8.72 1.39
CA ALA A 167 4.46 9.65 1.07
C ALA A 167 4.96 10.46 2.28
N ILE A 168 6.13 10.10 2.82
CA ILE A 168 6.79 10.97 3.79
C ILE A 168 7.11 12.27 3.06
N ASN A 169 6.29 13.31 3.31
CA ASN A 169 6.54 14.64 2.80
C ASN A 169 7.64 15.25 3.65
N PHE A 170 8.88 15.22 3.15
CA PHE A 170 9.99 15.89 3.79
C PHE A 170 10.03 17.35 3.33
N THR A 171 10.22 18.26 4.27
CA THR A 171 10.66 19.62 3.92
C THR A 171 12.07 19.57 3.34
N LYS A 172 12.45 20.55 2.51
CA LYS A 172 13.83 20.69 2.00
C LYS A 172 14.89 20.60 3.12
N ALA A 173 14.59 21.11 4.32
CA ALA A 173 15.49 21.04 5.47
C ALA A 173 15.65 19.63 6.05
N GLN A 174 14.60 18.80 6.00
CA GLN A 174 14.66 17.40 6.45
C GLN A 174 15.40 16.51 5.44
N ALA A 175 15.20 16.75 4.14
CA ALA A 175 15.97 16.07 3.08
C ALA A 175 17.48 16.39 3.18
N LEU A 176 17.84 17.63 3.54
CA LEU A 176 19.23 18.05 3.77
C LEU A 176 19.84 17.54 5.09
N ASN A 177 19.03 17.18 6.09
CA ASN A 177 19.54 16.63 7.36
C ASN A 177 19.84 15.13 7.32
N LEU A 178 19.43 14.42 6.25
CA LEU A 178 19.89 13.06 5.98
C LEU A 178 21.35 13.02 5.51
N ASP A 179 21.90 14.15 5.05
CA ASP A 179 23.31 14.31 4.63
C ASP A 179 24.28 14.49 5.82
N THR A 180 23.80 14.84 7.02
CA THR A 180 24.68 15.14 8.17
C THR A 180 24.67 14.08 9.27
N ALA A 181 23.71 13.16 9.27
CA ALA A 181 23.60 12.14 10.32
C ALA A 181 24.42 10.86 10.09
N GLN A 182 24.99 10.63 8.88
CA GLN A 182 25.91 9.53 8.60
C GLN A 182 27.03 9.91 7.61
N ALA A 183 27.68 11.06 7.81
CA ALA A 183 28.96 11.33 7.17
C ALA A 183 30.10 10.52 7.85
N SER A 184 30.04 9.20 7.75
CA SER A 184 31.20 8.32 7.87
C SER A 184 30.90 7.04 7.07
N ASP A 185 31.61 6.88 5.96
CA ASP A 185 31.50 5.85 4.91
C ASP A 185 30.47 6.05 3.79
N ASN A 186 30.97 6.68 2.73
CA ASN A 186 30.86 6.31 1.32
C ASN A 186 29.50 6.26 0.59
N TYR A 187 29.43 7.16 -0.40
CA TYR A 187 28.75 7.04 -1.69
C TYR A 187 27.22 7.19 -1.71
N VAL A 188 26.77 8.44 -1.90
CA VAL A 188 25.43 8.73 -2.40
C VAL A 188 25.44 8.45 -3.90
N ASP A 189 24.78 7.36 -4.34
CA ASP A 189 24.54 7.18 -5.77
C ASP A 189 23.60 8.29 -6.25
N ALA A 190 23.93 8.85 -7.40
CA ALA A 190 23.60 10.21 -7.82
C ALA A 190 22.18 10.37 -8.41
N ASN A 191 21.18 9.66 -7.91
CA ASN A 191 19.81 9.68 -8.46
C ASN A 191 18.71 9.93 -7.41
N VAL A 192 18.79 11.06 -6.70
CA VAL A 192 17.70 11.52 -5.80
C VAL A 192 16.36 11.65 -6.55
N SER A 193 16.38 11.82 -7.88
CA SER A 193 15.19 11.86 -8.73
C SER A 193 14.45 10.53 -8.90
N GLU A 194 15.08 9.40 -8.58
CA GLU A 194 14.46 8.07 -8.64
C GLU A 194 13.69 7.75 -7.35
N ILE A 195 14.10 8.35 -6.23
CA ILE A 195 13.57 8.06 -4.89
C ILE A 195 12.62 9.17 -4.42
N ALA A 196 12.76 10.42 -4.90
CA ALA A 196 11.90 11.52 -4.46
C ALA A 196 11.50 12.47 -5.61
N GLN A 197 10.29 13.03 -5.50
CA GLN A 197 9.73 14.08 -6.34
C GLN A 197 9.65 15.39 -5.56
N SER A 198 10.17 16.47 -6.13
CA SER A 198 9.93 17.82 -5.57
C SER A 198 8.49 18.22 -5.82
N ASN A 199 7.84 18.69 -4.77
CA ASN A 199 6.56 19.37 -4.85
C ASN A 199 6.79 20.87 -5.10
N THR A 200 5.86 21.53 -5.79
CA THR A 200 5.96 22.96 -6.13
C THR A 200 5.84 23.89 -4.91
N ASP A 201 5.56 23.34 -3.75
CA ASP A 201 5.40 24.02 -2.46
C ASP A 201 6.66 23.96 -1.58
N GLY A 202 7.77 23.41 -2.10
CA GLY A 202 9.04 23.28 -1.37
C GLY A 202 9.15 22.04 -0.48
N THR A 203 8.18 21.12 -0.56
CA THR A 203 8.26 19.77 0.02
C THR A 203 8.74 18.75 -1.02
N PHE A 204 9.06 17.53 -0.57
CA PHE A 204 9.43 16.41 -1.43
C PHE A 204 8.64 15.17 -1.02
N SER A 205 8.14 14.42 -1.99
CA SER A 205 7.46 13.13 -1.78
C SER A 205 8.39 11.99 -2.20
N ILE A 206 8.41 10.87 -1.49
CA ILE A 206 9.12 9.66 -1.95
C ILE A 206 8.32 9.03 -3.10
N LYS A 207 9.01 8.69 -4.20
CA LYS A 207 8.43 8.05 -5.40
C LYS A 207 8.33 6.53 -5.28
N SER A 208 9.22 5.91 -4.51
CA SER A 208 9.20 4.47 -4.21
C SER A 208 10.01 4.19 -2.95
N PHE A 209 9.45 3.41 -2.02
CA PHE A 209 10.19 2.86 -0.89
C PHE A 209 10.21 1.34 -1.04
N THR A 210 11.35 0.76 -1.43
CA THR A 210 11.52 -0.70 -1.49
C THR A 210 12.32 -1.17 -0.27
N PRO A 211 11.69 -1.55 0.85
CA PRO A 211 12.45 -2.12 1.97
C PRO A 211 12.95 -3.52 1.58
N GLY A 212 14.27 -3.64 1.38
CA GLY A 212 14.94 -4.89 0.96
C GLY A 212 15.41 -4.89 -0.50
N GLY A 213 14.98 -3.92 -1.30
CA GLY A 213 15.63 -3.60 -2.57
C GLY A 213 16.95 -2.90 -2.26
N GLY A 214 18.04 -3.66 -2.21
CA GLY A 214 19.35 -3.09 -1.98
C GLY A 214 19.64 -2.02 -3.05
N TYR A 215 19.64 -0.75 -2.65
CA TYR A 215 20.47 0.26 -3.29
C TYR A 215 21.93 -0.12 -2.99
N GLY A 216 22.43 -1.04 -3.82
CA GLY A 216 23.82 -1.49 -3.95
C GLY A 216 24.70 -1.49 -2.71
N VAL A 217 24.57 -2.48 -1.82
CA VAL A 217 25.80 -3.01 -1.18
C VAL A 217 26.47 -3.90 -2.22
N GLY A 218 27.34 -3.30 -3.04
CA GLY A 218 28.13 -4.02 -4.02
C GLY A 218 29.07 -5.00 -3.34
N VAL A 219 28.76 -6.29 -3.44
CA VAL A 219 29.65 -7.37 -3.04
C VAL A 219 30.71 -7.56 -4.14
N ASN A 220 31.97 -7.29 -3.78
CA ASN A 220 33.25 -7.76 -4.35
C ASN A 220 33.84 -7.12 -5.63
N ASN A 221 35.05 -6.50 -5.46
CA ASN A 221 36.30 -6.59 -6.25
C ASN A 221 37.01 -5.21 -6.29
N TYR A 222 38.21 -4.99 -5.74
CA TYR A 222 39.50 -5.56 -6.17
C TYR A 222 40.57 -5.50 -5.06
N ARG A 223 41.51 -6.47 -5.11
CA ARG A 223 42.85 -6.41 -4.49
C ARG A 223 43.81 -5.56 -5.35
N TYR A 224 44.99 -5.27 -4.75
CA TYR A 224 46.21 -4.58 -5.23
C TYR A 224 46.16 -3.06 -5.02
N GLU A 225 47.05 -2.41 -4.27
CA GLU A 225 48.43 -2.71 -3.84
C GLU A 225 48.65 -2.62 -2.32
#